data_AF-A0A1C6K313-F1
#
_entry.id   AF-A0A1C6K313-F1
#
_cell.length_a   1.000
_cell.length_b   1.000
_cell.length_c   1.000
_cell.angle_alpha   90.00
_cell.angle_beta   90.00
_cell.angle_gamma   90.00
#
_symmetry.space_group_name_H-M   'P 1'
#
loop_
_entity.id
_entity.type
_entity.pdbx_description
1 polymer ?
#
loop_
_entity_poly.entity_id
_entity_poly.type
_entity_poly.pdbx_seq_one_letter_code
_entity_poly.pdbx_strand_id
1 'polypeptide(L)' 'MKRYYNTKGSAERIRQLRKESHVTQSMLAEQANISVDTVKRLERGNEGSVNVLLAIADVYDVSLDYLVGCEDAAR' A
#
# COMPACT_ATOMS: atom_id res chain seq x y z
N MET A 1 6.65 19.14 3.87
CA MET A 1 5.36 18.51 4.22
C MET A 1 5.63 17.40 5.21
N LYS A 2 4.85 17.32 6.30
CA LYS A 2 5.05 16.34 7.38
C LYS A 2 4.48 14.99 6.92
N ARG A 3 5.33 13.95 6.87
CA ARG A 3 4.92 12.58 6.53
C ARG A 3 4.57 11.83 7.81
N TYR A 4 3.42 11.17 7.83
CA TYR A 4 2.93 10.43 9.00
C TYR A 4 3.43 8.98 9.04
N TYR A 5 3.90 8.44 7.91
CA TYR A 5 4.45 7.10 7.80
C TYR A 5 5.49 7.01 6.67
N ASN A 6 6.19 5.87 6.60
CA ASN A 6 7.18 5.60 5.55
C ASN A 6 6.50 5.26 4.22
N THR A 7 6.18 6.29 3.43
CA THR A 7 5.50 6.07 2.14
C THR A 7 6.38 5.34 1.10
N LYS A 8 7.71 5.40 1.22
CA LYS A 8 8.61 4.67 0.30
C LYS A 8 8.56 3.18 0.59
N GLY A 9 8.77 2.79 1.85
CA GLY A 9 8.67 1.39 2.28
C GLY A 9 7.27 0.82 2.03
N SER A 10 6.23 1.62 2.30
CA SER A 10 4.86 1.22 1.99
C SER A 10 4.62 0.99 0.50
N ALA A 11 5.14 1.86 -0.37
CA ALA A 11 5.03 1.68 -1.82
C ALA A 11 5.72 0.41 -2.32
N GLU A 12 6.91 0.12 -1.79
CA GLU A 12 7.66 -1.11 -2.10
C GLU A 12 6.89 -2.35 -1.65
N ARG A 13 6.33 -2.33 -0.45
CA ARG A 13 5.56 -3.44 0.14
C ARG A 13 4.25 -3.70 -0.59
N ILE A 14 3.48 -2.66 -0.91
CA ILE A 14 2.26 -2.78 -1.74
C ILE A 14 2.62 -3.43 -3.09
N ARG A 15 3.70 -2.97 -3.72
CA ARG A 15 4.15 -3.51 -5.00
C ARG A 15 4.63 -4.96 -4.90
N GLN A 16 5.28 -5.33 -3.79
CA GLN A 16 5.75 -6.68 -3.52
C GLN A 16 4.57 -7.64 -3.35
N LEU A 17 3.65 -7.36 -2.42
CA LEU A 17 2.46 -8.17 -2.16
C LEU A 17 1.66 -8.42 -3.45
N ARG A 18 1.51 -7.37 -4.26
CA ARG A 18 0.81 -7.45 -5.54
C ARG A 18 1.49 -8.40 -6.53
N LYS A 19 2.81 -8.32 -6.63
CA LYS A 19 3.61 -9.17 -7.55
C LYS A 19 3.65 -10.62 -7.08
N GLU A 20 3.79 -10.85 -5.78
CA GLU A 20 3.76 -12.19 -5.18
C GLU A 20 2.39 -12.85 -5.34
N SER A 21 1.33 -12.05 -5.32
CA SER A 21 -0.04 -12.51 -5.60
C SER A 21 -0.36 -12.63 -7.09
N HIS A 22 0.60 -12.35 -7.99
CA HIS A 22 0.42 -12.38 -9.45
C HIS A 22 -0.75 -11.53 -9.99
N VAL A 23 -1.12 -10.44 -9.30
CA VAL A 23 -2.23 -9.57 -9.73
C VAL A 23 -1.73 -8.27 -10.38
N THR A 24 -2.54 -7.72 -11.29
CA THR A 24 -2.26 -6.41 -11.92
C THR A 24 -2.67 -5.26 -11.01
N GLN A 25 -2.21 -4.04 -11.31
CA GLN A 25 -2.66 -2.84 -10.55
C GLN A 25 -4.17 -2.65 -10.63
N SER A 26 -4.78 -2.99 -11.77
CA SER A 26 -6.24 -2.88 -11.95
C SER A 26 -6.99 -3.91 -11.12
N MET A 27 -6.47 -5.14 -11.03
CA MET A 27 -7.06 -6.18 -10.17
C MET A 27 -6.97 -5.83 -8.69
N LEU A 28 -5.83 -5.31 -8.23
CA LEU A 28 -5.72 -4.81 -6.85
C LEU A 28 -6.70 -3.67 -6.60
N ALA A 29 -6.86 -2.75 -7.54
CA ALA A 29 -7.81 -1.66 -7.43
C ALA A 29 -9.25 -2.15 -7.29
N GLU A 30 -9.63 -3.17 -8.07
CA GLU A 30 -10.93 -3.83 -7.99
C GLU A 30 -11.13 -4.54 -6.64
N GLN A 31 -10.16 -5.34 -6.20
CA GLN A 31 -10.21 -6.06 -4.91
C GLN A 31 -10.32 -5.11 -3.71
N ALA A 32 -9.58 -4.00 -3.73
CA ALA A 32 -9.60 -3.00 -2.66
C ALA A 32 -10.72 -1.96 -2.83
N ASN A 33 -11.56 -2.07 -3.87
CA ASN A 33 -12.61 -1.11 -4.21
C ASN A 33 -12.11 0.37 -4.25
N ILE A 34 -10.99 0.60 -4.93
CA ILE A 34 -10.36 1.91 -5.14
C ILE A 34 -10.05 2.13 -6.63
N SER A 35 -9.65 3.36 -6.99
CA SER A 35 -9.22 3.63 -8.37
C SER A 35 -7.85 3.04 -8.70
N VAL A 36 -7.65 2.63 -9.96
CA VAL A 36 -6.33 2.18 -10.46
C VAL A 36 -5.27 3.28 -10.31
N ASP A 37 -5.67 4.54 -10.45
CA ASP A 37 -4.76 5.68 -10.27
C ASP A 37 -4.35 5.85 -8.80
N THR A 38 -5.23 5.53 -7.85
CA THR A 38 -4.88 5.44 -6.44
C THR A 38 -3.78 4.40 -6.23
N VAL A 39 -3.93 3.19 -6.78
CA VAL A 39 -2.91 2.13 -6.69
C VAL A 39 -1.58 2.59 -7.30
N LYS A 40 -1.59 3.14 -8.52
CA LYS A 40 -0.38 3.68 -9.18
C LYS A 40 0.31 4.75 -8.33
N ARG A 41 -0.47 5.64 -7.73
CA ARG A 41 0.04 6.75 -6.91
C ARG A 41 0.69 6.21 -5.63
N LEU A 42 0.07 5.23 -4.97
CA LEU A 42 0.64 4.56 -3.80
C LEU A 42 1.94 3.83 -4.15
N GLU A 43 1.99 3.02 -5.21
CA GLU A 43 3.20 2.32 -5.65
C GLU A 43 4.34 3.25 -6.11
N ARG A 44 4.05 4.55 -6.31
CA ARG A 44 5.03 5.61 -6.59
C ARG A 44 5.50 6.35 -5.32
N GLY A 45 5.05 5.96 -4.12
CA GLY A 45 5.49 6.55 -2.86
C GLY A 45 4.72 7.79 -2.41
N ASN A 46 3.50 7.99 -2.93
CA ASN A 46 2.63 9.08 -2.48
C ASN A 46 1.76 8.65 -1.29
N GLU A 47 1.27 9.63 -0.53
CA GLU A 47 0.47 9.39 0.67
C GLU A 47 -0.93 8.83 0.36
N GLY A 48 -1.33 7.75 1.01
CA GLY A 48 -2.70 7.24 1.03
C GLY A 48 -3.49 7.81 2.20
N SER A 49 -4.82 7.88 2.06
CA SER A 49 -5.67 8.02 3.25
C SER A 49 -5.66 6.70 4.03
N VAL A 50 -5.97 6.77 5.33
CA VAL A 50 -6.03 5.58 6.20
C VAL A 50 -6.99 4.53 5.63
N ASN A 51 -8.17 4.93 5.16
CA ASN A 51 -9.15 4.01 4.57
C ASN A 51 -8.61 3.27 3.34
N VAL A 52 -7.83 3.94 2.49
CA VAL A 52 -7.22 3.32 1.31
C VAL A 52 -6.14 2.33 1.70
N LEU A 53 -5.33 2.66 2.71
CA LEU A 53 -4.28 1.77 3.20
C LEU A 53 -4.88 0.54 3.90
N LEU A 54 -5.95 0.73 4.69
CA LEU A 54 -6.71 -0.37 5.30
C LEU A 54 -7.31 -1.29 4.24
N ALA A 55 -7.95 -0.75 3.20
CA ALA A 55 -8.52 -1.57 2.13
C ALA A 55 -7.47 -2.46 1.44
N ILE A 56 -6.24 -1.97 1.27
CA ILE A 56 -5.14 -2.79 0.72
C ILE A 56 -4.64 -3.80 1.75
N ALA A 57 -4.56 -3.43 3.03
CA ALA A 57 -4.16 -4.33 4.10
C ALA A 57 -5.14 -5.51 4.22
N ASP A 58 -6.44 -5.24 4.11
CA ASP A 58 -7.51 -6.24 4.13
C ASP A 58 -7.42 -7.20 2.92
N VAL A 59 -7.10 -6.70 1.71
CA VAL A 59 -6.93 -7.56 0.52
C VAL A 59 -5.83 -8.61 0.69
N TYR A 60 -4.76 -8.26 1.41
CA TYR A 60 -3.61 -9.15 1.61
C TYR A 60 -3.59 -9.82 2.99
N ASP A 61 -4.62 -9.59 3.82
CA ASP A 61 -4.70 -10.10 5.20
C ASP A 61 -3.44 -9.76 6.03
N VAL A 62 -3.00 -8.50 5.96
CA VAL A 62 -1.85 -7.98 6.71
C VAL A 62 -2.26 -6.83 7.62
N SER A 63 -1.46 -6.56 8.66
CA SER A 63 -1.69 -5.38 9.50
C SER A 63 -1.39 -4.08 8.75
N LEU A 64 -2.08 -3.00 9.11
CA LEU A 64 -1.78 -1.67 8.59
C LEU A 64 -0.33 -1.28 8.91
N ASP A 65 0.16 -1.58 10.12
CA ASP A 65 1.53 -1.29 10.57
C ASP A 65 2.60 -1.93 9.68
N TYR A 66 2.38 -3.18 9.27
CA TYR A 66 3.22 -3.88 8.32
C TYR A 66 3.21 -3.15 6.96
N LEU A 67 2.01 -2.85 6.46
CA LEU A 67 1.83 -2.21 5.15
C LEU A 67 2.47 -0.81 5.07
N VAL A 68 2.41 -0.02 6.15
CA VAL A 68 2.96 1.36 6.18
C VAL A 68 4.41 1.43 6.66
N GLY A 69 4.97 0.30 7.11
CA GLY A 69 6.38 0.17 7.48
C GLY A 69 6.73 0.90 8.77
N CYS A 70 5.98 0.68 9.85
CA CYS A 70 6.30 1.24 11.15
C CYS A 70 7.58 0.61 11.78
N GLU A 71 8.05 -0.54 11.28
CA GLU A 71 9.22 -1.26 11.79
C GLU A 71 10.55 -0.85 11.13
N ASP A 72 10.55 -0.32 9.91
CA ASP A 72 11.78 -0.01 9.16
C ASP A 72 12.38 1.38 9.51
N ALA A 73 11.72 2.16 10.37
CA ALA A 73 12.17 3.49 10.79
C ALA A 73 13.12 3.47 12.02
N ALA A 74 13.43 2.29 12.55
CA ALA A 74 14.32 2.12 13.69
C ALA A 74 15.37 1.03 13.40
N ARG A 75 16.30 1.32 12.49
CA ARG A 75 17.65 0.73 12.53
C ARG A 75 18.69 1.64 11.89
#